data_AF-A0A2D6XD43-F1
#
_entry.id   AF-A0A2D6XD43-F1
#
_cell.length_a   1.000
_cell.length_b   1.000
_cell.length_c   1.000
_cell.angle_alpha   90.00
_cell.angle_beta   90.00
_cell.angle_gamma   90.00
#
_symmetry.space_group_name_H-M   'P 1'
#
loop_
_entity.id
_entity.type
_entity.pdbx_description
1 polymer ?
#
loop_
_entity_poly.entity_id
_entity_poly.type
_entity_poly.pdbx_seq_one_letter_code
_entity_poly.pdbx_strand_id
1 'polypeptide(L)'
;MGFLDRFKRQKENEVPKVISREPQYPKTEETSQRSVIGKTCPYCNAPLDPVPQRKKKCPSCGSLIYVRTRPSDRQRVLVTEEGAKQIEEEWERVRIQKAEDVKREIAASNKAALEQYKESGVVEKVEIYPALDEYNCSVCEAAAGIYPIDKAPSLPLIGCTSKKGCRCTYLPVID
;
A
#
# COMPACT_ATOMS: atom_id res chain seq x y z
N MET A 1 -54.85 -18.45 28.93
CA MET A 1 -53.72 -19.38 29.19
C MET A 1 -53.41 -20.09 27.87
N GLY A 2 -52.25 -20.04 27.25
CA GLY A 2 -50.97 -19.43 27.60
C GLY A 2 -50.17 -19.11 26.33
N PHE A 3 -49.46 -17.98 26.41
CA PHE A 3 -48.76 -17.23 25.37
C PHE A 3 -47.24 -17.54 25.35
N LEU A 4 -46.83 -18.72 25.83
CA LEU A 4 -45.42 -19.08 25.99
C LEU A 4 -45.22 -20.55 25.60
N ASP A 5 -44.05 -20.83 25.03
CA ASP A 5 -43.49 -22.16 24.75
C ASP A 5 -43.84 -22.84 23.42
N ARG A 6 -43.35 -22.24 22.33
CA ARG A 6 -42.65 -23.01 21.28
C ARG A 6 -41.55 -22.20 20.56
N PHE A 7 -40.85 -21.35 21.32
CA PHE A 7 -39.53 -20.85 20.90
C PHE A 7 -38.49 -21.92 21.18
N LYS A 8 -38.20 -22.79 20.21
CA LYS A 8 -36.92 -23.54 20.14
C LYS A 8 -36.77 -24.20 18.76
N ARG A 9 -35.67 -23.82 18.08
CA ARG A 9 -35.11 -24.38 16.84
C ARG A 9 -35.99 -24.05 15.62
N GLN A 10 -35.62 -23.18 14.69
CA GLN A 10 -34.36 -23.09 13.96
C GLN A 10 -34.18 -21.63 13.48
N LYS A 11 -33.12 -20.95 13.92
CA LYS A 11 -32.57 -19.79 13.20
C LYS A 11 -31.09 -20.10 12.98
N GLU A 12 -30.84 -21.04 12.09
CA GLU A 12 -29.53 -21.25 11.51
C GLU A 12 -29.64 -20.86 10.04
N ASN A 13 -28.85 -19.84 9.69
CA ASN A 13 -28.25 -19.66 8.37
C ASN A 13 -29.17 -19.34 7.20
N GLU A 14 -29.70 -18.12 7.18
CA GLU A 14 -29.90 -17.42 5.90
C GLU A 14 -29.22 -16.05 5.98
N VAL A 15 -27.91 -16.05 5.73
CA VAL A 15 -27.20 -14.84 5.32
C VAL A 15 -27.78 -14.46 3.95
N PRO A 16 -28.45 -13.31 3.80
CA PRO A 16 -28.95 -12.89 2.50
C PRO A 16 -27.77 -12.82 1.55
N LYS A 17 -27.87 -13.52 0.40
CA LYS A 17 -26.85 -13.50 -0.65
C LYS A 17 -26.56 -12.06 -1.03
N VAL A 18 -25.42 -11.55 -0.56
CA VAL A 18 -24.83 -10.30 -1.05
C VAL A 18 -24.65 -10.51 -2.54
N ILE A 19 -25.42 -9.77 -3.34
CA ILE A 19 -25.23 -9.73 -4.79
C ILE A 19 -23.85 -9.12 -4.99
N SER A 20 -22.85 -9.97 -5.18
CA SER A 20 -21.48 -9.61 -5.50
C SER A 20 -21.47 -8.99 -6.89
N ARG A 21 -21.81 -7.70 -7.00
CA ARG A 21 -21.36 -6.90 -8.13
C ARG A 21 -19.87 -6.73 -7.90
N GLU A 22 -19.08 -7.60 -8.52
CA GLU A 22 -17.63 -7.39 -8.61
C GLU A 22 -17.41 -5.94 -9.02
N PRO A 23 -16.66 -5.14 -8.23
CA PRO A 23 -16.34 -3.79 -8.64
C PRO A 23 -15.62 -3.88 -9.97
N GLN A 24 -16.27 -3.41 -11.04
CA GLN A 24 -15.66 -3.30 -12.36
C GLN A 24 -14.67 -2.14 -12.30
N TYR A 25 -13.47 -2.41 -11.78
CA TYR A 25 -12.37 -1.48 -11.91
C TYR A 25 -12.06 -1.34 -13.41
N PRO A 26 -12.06 -0.11 -13.96
CA PRO A 26 -11.57 0.09 -15.31
C PRO A 26 -10.13 -0.40 -15.34
N LYS A 27 -9.87 -1.44 -16.15
CA LYS A 27 -8.51 -1.87 -16.45
C LYS A 27 -7.84 -0.66 -17.07
N THR A 28 -6.93 -0.02 -16.36
CA THR A 28 -6.12 1.06 -16.94
C THR A 28 -5.23 0.43 -18.00
N GLU A 29 -5.66 0.52 -19.27
CA GLU A 29 -4.97 0.06 -20.48
C GLU A 29 -3.75 0.94 -20.81
N GLU A 30 -2.97 1.33 -19.81
CA GLU A 30 -1.71 2.06 -19.99
C GLU A 30 -0.51 1.20 -19.65
N THR A 31 -0.46 -0.04 -20.16
CA THR A 31 0.81 -0.73 -20.42
C THR A 31 1.43 -0.19 -21.72
N SER A 32 1.56 1.14 -21.78
CA SER A 32 2.16 1.85 -22.89
C SER A 32 3.65 1.47 -22.99
N GLN A 33 4.01 0.97 -24.16
CA GLN A 33 5.27 0.33 -24.51
C GLN A 33 6.46 1.24 -24.21
N ARG A 34 7.05 1.14 -23.00
CA ARG A 34 8.30 1.86 -22.69
C ARG A 34 9.44 1.25 -23.53
N SER A 35 9.80 1.93 -24.62
CA SER A 35 10.96 1.62 -25.44
C SER A 35 12.23 1.71 -24.59
N VAL A 36 13.15 0.75 -24.79
CA VAL A 36 14.47 0.78 -24.16
C VAL A 36 15.31 1.86 -24.83
N ILE A 37 15.90 2.74 -24.03
CA ILE A 37 16.77 3.81 -24.48
C ILE A 37 18.18 3.26 -24.62
N GLY A 38 18.79 3.55 -25.76
CA GLY A 38 20.10 3.03 -26.17
C GLY A 38 19.98 2.00 -27.27
N LYS A 39 20.87 2.10 -28.28
CA LYS A 39 20.98 1.15 -29.40
C LYS A 39 22.34 0.43 -29.41
N THR A 40 23.20 0.72 -28.44
CA THR A 40 24.58 0.24 -28.39
C THR A 40 24.83 -0.59 -27.15
N CYS A 41 25.80 -1.51 -27.24
CA CYS A 41 26.22 -2.33 -26.11
C CYS A 41 26.96 -1.47 -25.07
N PRO A 42 26.63 -1.57 -23.77
CA PRO A 42 27.30 -0.78 -22.72
C PRO A 42 28.76 -1.19 -22.45
N TYR A 43 29.22 -2.32 -23.00
CA TYR A 43 30.60 -2.81 -22.83
C TYR A 43 31.50 -2.44 -24.01
N CYS A 44 31.05 -2.72 -25.24
CA CYS A 44 31.88 -2.60 -26.44
C CYS A 44 31.36 -1.57 -27.45
N ASN A 45 30.27 -0.86 -27.14
CA ASN A 45 29.60 0.11 -28.01
C ASN A 45 29.10 -0.43 -29.36
N ALA A 46 29.16 -1.75 -29.60
CA ALA A 46 28.63 -2.35 -30.81
C ALA A 46 27.12 -2.09 -30.97
N PRO A 47 26.63 -1.81 -32.18
CA PRO A 47 25.21 -1.62 -32.44
C PRO A 47 24.43 -2.91 -32.18
N LEU A 48 23.25 -2.79 -31.57
CA LEU A 48 22.35 -3.90 -31.24
C LEU A 48 21.04 -3.74 -32.02
N ASP A 49 20.86 -4.59 -33.02
CA ASP A 49 19.61 -4.70 -33.77
C ASP A 49 19.13 -6.17 -33.79
N PRO A 50 18.02 -6.52 -33.13
CA PRO A 50 17.12 -5.65 -32.35
C PRO A 50 17.65 -5.31 -30.95
N VAL A 51 17.23 -4.14 -30.43
CA VAL A 51 17.55 -3.69 -29.06
C VAL A 51 17.02 -4.70 -28.04
N PRO A 52 17.85 -5.17 -27.08
CA PRO A 52 17.42 -6.15 -26.10
C PRO A 52 16.27 -5.62 -25.22
N GLN A 53 15.16 -6.36 -25.19
CA GLN A 53 14.04 -6.11 -24.29
C GLN A 53 14.20 -6.81 -22.92
N ARG A 54 15.05 -7.84 -22.87
CA ARG A 54 15.37 -8.63 -21.68
C ARG A 54 16.88 -8.85 -21.63
N LYS A 55 17.37 -9.41 -20.50
CA LYS A 55 18.77 -9.78 -20.33
C LYS A 55 19.23 -10.66 -21.51
N LYS A 56 20.29 -10.27 -22.22
CA LYS A 56 20.83 -10.98 -23.39
C LYS A 56 22.36 -10.83 -23.46
N LYS A 57 23.05 -11.81 -24.04
CA LYS A 57 24.48 -11.69 -24.38
C LYS A 57 24.66 -10.80 -25.60
N CYS A 58 25.68 -9.95 -25.59
CA CYS A 58 26.09 -9.19 -26.76
C CYS A 58 26.70 -10.13 -27.82
N PRO A 59 26.28 -10.07 -29.10
CA PRO A 59 26.89 -10.88 -30.16
C PRO A 59 28.35 -10.50 -30.46
N SER A 60 28.75 -9.25 -30.18
CA SER A 60 30.09 -8.75 -30.51
C SER A 60 31.13 -9.01 -29.43
N CYS A 61 30.78 -8.88 -28.15
CA CYS A 61 31.74 -9.06 -27.03
C CYS A 61 31.38 -10.21 -26.08
N GLY A 62 30.24 -10.87 -26.25
CA GLY A 62 29.80 -11.98 -25.37
C GLY A 62 29.31 -11.57 -23.98
N SER A 63 29.56 -10.33 -23.53
CA SER A 63 29.15 -9.82 -22.22
C SER A 63 27.63 -9.78 -22.05
N LEU A 64 27.14 -9.95 -20.81
CA LEU A 64 25.72 -9.90 -20.48
C LEU A 64 25.23 -8.46 -20.36
N ILE A 65 24.25 -8.10 -21.20
CA ILE A 65 23.58 -6.79 -21.16
C ILE A 65 22.35 -6.92 -20.27
N TYR A 66 22.20 -5.99 -19.33
CA TYR A 66 21.06 -5.92 -18.43
C TYR A 66 20.13 -4.79 -18.87
N VAL A 67 18.82 -5.06 -18.84
CA VAL A 67 17.78 -4.06 -19.07
C VAL A 67 17.14 -3.74 -17.73
N ARG A 68 17.24 -2.48 -17.31
CA ARG A 68 16.69 -1.99 -16.04
C ARG A 68 15.93 -0.69 -16.23
N THR A 69 14.95 -0.46 -15.38
CA THR A 69 14.22 0.80 -15.33
C THR A 69 14.95 1.72 -14.36
N ARG A 70 15.26 2.96 -14.71
CA ARG A 70 15.91 3.90 -13.80
C ARG A 70 14.87 4.55 -12.87
N PRO A 71 15.13 4.72 -11.56
CA PRO A 71 14.15 5.30 -10.64
C PRO A 71 13.86 6.79 -10.88
N SER A 72 14.80 7.55 -11.43
CA SER A 72 14.64 9.01 -11.63
C SER A 72 13.56 9.38 -12.63
N ASP A 73 13.51 8.69 -13.78
CA ASP A 73 12.62 9.03 -14.90
C ASP A 73 11.80 7.84 -15.42
N ARG A 74 11.97 6.67 -14.81
CA ARG A 74 11.27 5.44 -15.16
C ARG A 74 11.52 4.96 -16.59
N GLN A 75 12.61 5.42 -17.22
CA GLN A 75 13.05 4.97 -18.53
C GLN A 75 13.78 3.62 -18.42
N ARG A 76 13.65 2.77 -19.45
CA ARG A 76 14.38 1.50 -19.53
C ARG A 76 15.72 1.74 -20.20
N VAL A 77 16.81 1.33 -19.58
CA VAL A 77 18.18 1.57 -20.04
C VAL A 77 18.96 0.25 -20.14
N LEU A 78 19.89 0.19 -21.09
CA LEU A 78 20.89 -0.87 -21.19
C LEU A 78 22.06 -0.56 -20.28
N VAL A 79 22.40 -1.47 -19.37
CA VAL A 79 23.48 -1.28 -18.41
C VAL A 79 24.36 -2.53 -18.28
N THR A 80 25.56 -2.32 -17.76
CA THR A 80 26.46 -3.39 -17.30
C THR A 80 25.89 -4.06 -16.05
N GLU A 81 26.49 -5.16 -15.61
CA GLU A 81 26.15 -5.78 -14.33
C GLU A 81 26.30 -4.81 -13.15
N GLU A 82 27.38 -4.02 -13.13
CA GLU A 82 27.63 -3.02 -12.10
C GLU A 82 26.56 -1.92 -12.10
N GLY A 83 26.23 -1.39 -13.29
CA GLY A 83 25.15 -0.41 -13.42
C GLY A 83 23.78 -0.99 -13.05
N ALA A 84 23.54 -2.29 -13.27
CA ALA A 84 22.33 -2.96 -12.82
C ALA A 84 22.22 -3.00 -11.29
N LYS A 85 23.33 -3.31 -10.59
CA LYS A 85 23.39 -3.30 -9.11
C LYS A 85 23.13 -1.90 -8.56
N GLN A 86 23.75 -0.87 -9.13
CA GLN A 86 23.54 0.52 -8.72
C GLN A 86 22.07 0.96 -8.85
N ILE A 87 21.43 0.63 -9.98
CA ILE A 87 20.00 0.94 -10.18
C ILE A 87 19.11 0.18 -9.19
N GLU A 88 19.45 -1.07 -8.86
CA GLU A 88 18.72 -1.86 -7.86
C GLU A 88 18.82 -1.24 -6.47
N GLU A 89 20.01 -0.78 -6.06
CA GLU A 89 20.20 -0.04 -4.80
C GLU A 89 19.45 1.30 -4.79
N GLU A 90 19.43 2.03 -5.91
CA GLU A 90 18.64 3.27 -6.03
C GLU A 90 17.14 3.00 -5.87
N TRP A 91 16.62 1.94 -6.48
CA TRP A 91 15.22 1.55 -6.30
C TRP A 91 14.89 1.22 -4.85
N GLU A 92 15.81 0.55 -4.15
CA GLU A 92 15.60 0.23 -2.76
C GLU A 92 15.50 1.49 -1.89
N ARG A 93 16.39 2.47 -2.11
CA ARG A 93 16.30 3.78 -1.46
C ARG A 93 14.96 4.46 -1.73
N VAL A 94 14.50 4.47 -2.99
CA VAL A 94 13.21 5.05 -3.37
C VAL A 94 12.03 4.32 -2.71
N ARG A 95 12.09 3.00 -2.58
CA ARG A 95 11.04 2.21 -1.90
C ARG A 95 10.98 2.52 -0.40
N ILE A 96 12.13 2.57 0.26
CA ILE A 96 12.23 2.93 1.68
C ILE A 96 11.66 4.33 1.89
N GLN A 97 12.12 5.32 1.11
CA GLN A 97 11.63 6.69 1.20
C GLN A 97 10.11 6.77 1.01
N LYS A 98 9.59 6.11 -0.04
CA LYS A 98 8.16 6.10 -0.32
C LYS A 98 7.36 5.44 0.81
N ALA A 99 7.88 4.38 1.44
CA ALA A 99 7.22 3.73 2.57
C ALA A 99 7.11 4.68 3.77
N GLU A 100 8.14 5.49 4.04
CA GLU A 100 8.10 6.52 5.09
C GLU A 100 7.13 7.66 4.76
N ASP A 101 7.10 8.12 3.50
CA ASP A 101 6.18 9.16 3.07
C ASP A 101 4.72 8.72 3.24
N VAL A 102 4.39 7.48 2.86
CA VAL A 102 3.04 6.91 3.06
C VAL A 102 2.67 6.87 4.55
N LYS A 103 3.59 6.47 5.44
CA LYS A 103 3.33 6.48 6.90
C LYS A 103 3.01 7.88 7.40
N ARG A 104 3.76 8.89 6.93
CA ARG A 104 3.53 10.30 7.28
C ARG A 104 2.18 10.80 6.76
N GLU A 105 1.82 10.44 5.53
CA GLU A 105 0.54 10.81 4.92
C GLU A 105 -0.64 10.21 5.70
N ILE A 106 -0.57 8.93 6.07
CA ILE A 106 -1.60 8.28 6.89
C ILE A 106 -1.72 8.97 8.26
N ALA A 107 -0.59 9.28 8.91
CA ALA A 107 -0.58 10.01 10.18
C ALA A 107 -1.23 11.40 10.06
N ALA A 108 -0.90 12.14 9.00
CA ALA A 108 -1.47 13.45 8.72
C ALA A 108 -2.98 13.36 8.44
N SER A 109 -3.42 12.36 7.67
CA SER A 109 -4.83 12.12 7.38
C SER A 109 -5.64 11.79 8.65
N ASN A 110 -5.10 10.94 9.53
CA ASN A 110 -5.77 10.60 10.80
C ASN A 110 -5.87 11.83 11.72
N LYS A 111 -4.80 12.63 11.79
CA LYS A 111 -4.81 13.88 12.55
C LYS A 111 -5.86 14.86 12.02
N ALA A 112 -5.88 15.07 10.71
CA ALA A 112 -6.85 15.96 10.07
C ALA A 112 -8.30 15.48 10.28
N ALA A 113 -8.55 14.17 10.23
CA ALA A 113 -9.88 13.62 10.52
C ALA A 113 -10.32 13.91 11.96
N LEU A 114 -9.43 13.72 12.94
CA LEU A 114 -9.74 14.04 14.34
C LEU A 114 -10.00 15.54 14.54
N GLU A 115 -9.20 16.40 13.92
CA GLU A 115 -9.38 17.85 13.95
C GLU A 115 -10.73 18.27 13.33
N GLN A 116 -11.09 17.70 12.18
CA GLN A 116 -12.39 17.94 11.54
C GLN A 116 -13.57 17.52 12.44
N TYR A 117 -13.46 16.38 13.13
CA TYR A 117 -14.49 15.97 14.08
C TYR A 117 -14.62 16.96 15.24
N LYS A 118 -13.50 17.47 15.78
CA LYS A 118 -13.52 18.49 16.84
C LYS A 118 -14.15 19.80 16.37
N GLU A 119 -13.75 20.27 15.19
CA GLU A 119 -14.26 21.51 14.61
C GLU A 119 -15.75 21.43 14.25
N SER A 120 -16.26 20.23 13.95
CA SER A 120 -17.68 20.04 13.65
C SER A 120 -18.61 20.42 14.81
N GLY A 121 -18.14 20.29 16.05
CA GLY A 121 -18.96 20.47 17.25
C GLY A 121 -20.07 19.43 17.45
N VAL A 122 -20.15 18.41 16.59
CA VAL A 122 -21.17 17.35 16.64
C VAL A 122 -20.63 16.08 17.28
N VAL A 123 -19.35 15.77 17.09
CA VAL A 123 -18.75 14.51 17.52
C VAL A 123 -18.13 14.68 18.92
N GLU A 124 -18.74 14.06 19.93
CA GLU A 124 -18.23 14.09 21.31
C GLU A 124 -17.22 12.95 21.60
N LYS A 125 -17.33 11.84 20.86
CA LYS A 125 -16.54 10.62 21.07
C LYS A 125 -16.06 10.05 19.75
N VAL A 126 -14.90 9.40 19.80
CA VAL A 126 -14.33 8.65 18.67
C VAL A 126 -13.95 7.25 19.11
N GLU A 127 -14.15 6.28 18.23
CA GLU A 127 -13.60 4.93 18.37
C GLU A 127 -12.27 4.85 17.63
N ILE A 128 -11.22 4.37 18.31
CA ILE A 128 -10.01 3.93 17.62
C ILE A 128 -10.27 2.51 17.11
N TYR A 129 -10.29 2.38 15.79
CA TYR A 129 -10.52 1.11 15.10
C TYR A 129 -9.21 0.60 14.48
N PRO A 130 -8.60 -0.48 15.03
CA PRO A 130 -7.39 -1.08 14.47
C PRO A 130 -7.62 -1.81 13.14
N ALA A 131 -6.55 -2.00 12.38
CA ALA A 131 -6.58 -2.89 11.23
C ALA A 131 -6.81 -4.34 11.68
N LEU A 132 -7.69 -5.08 10.98
CA LEU A 132 -8.07 -6.45 11.33
C LEU A 132 -7.28 -7.53 10.57
N ASP A 133 -6.03 -7.25 10.21
CA ASP A 133 -5.17 -8.18 9.48
C ASP A 133 -3.95 -8.62 10.29
N GLU A 134 -3.14 -9.50 9.69
CA GLU A 134 -1.92 -10.08 10.29
C GLU A 134 -0.84 -9.07 10.71
N TYR A 135 -0.96 -7.80 10.32
CA TYR A 135 -0.03 -6.73 10.72
C TYR A 135 -0.60 -5.84 11.83
N ASN A 136 -1.74 -6.20 12.42
CA ASN A 136 -2.16 -5.63 13.68
C ASN A 136 -1.15 -5.95 14.79
N CYS A 137 -0.93 -5.02 15.71
CA CYS A 137 0.03 -5.22 16.80
C CYS A 137 -0.66 -5.06 18.16
N SER A 138 -0.08 -5.63 19.20
CA SER A 138 -0.65 -5.61 20.57
C SER A 138 -0.91 -4.19 21.09
N VAL A 139 -0.12 -3.20 20.68
CA VAL A 139 -0.35 -1.77 21.02
C VAL A 139 -1.63 -1.25 20.38
N CYS A 140 -1.88 -1.60 19.12
CA CYS A 140 -3.11 -1.20 18.42
C CYS A 140 -4.33 -1.89 19.01
N GLU A 141 -4.23 -3.18 19.33
CA GLU A 141 -5.30 -3.93 19.99
C GLU A 141 -5.65 -3.36 21.36
N ALA A 142 -4.64 -3.04 22.18
CA ALA A 142 -4.86 -2.48 23.50
C ALA A 142 -5.46 -1.06 23.46
N ALA A 143 -5.24 -0.32 22.38
CA ALA A 143 -5.80 1.01 22.17
C ALA A 143 -7.18 1.00 21.48
N ALA A 144 -7.71 -0.17 21.13
CA ALA A 144 -9.04 -0.27 20.54
C ALA A 144 -10.11 0.15 21.57
N GLY A 145 -11.03 1.02 21.16
CA GLY A 145 -12.13 1.42 22.02
C GLY A 145 -12.60 2.85 21.80
N ILE A 146 -13.59 3.24 22.59
CA ILE A 146 -14.26 4.54 22.52
C ILE A 146 -13.61 5.51 23.50
N TYR A 147 -13.25 6.70 23.01
CA TYR A 147 -12.65 7.77 23.78
C TYR A 147 -13.46 9.05 23.64
N PRO A 148 -13.54 9.89 24.69
CA PRO A 148 -13.88 11.30 24.51
C PRO A 148 -12.94 11.92 23.46
N ILE A 149 -13.46 12.72 22.55
CA ILE A 149 -12.71 13.21 21.38
C ILE A 149 -11.41 13.96 21.77
N ASP A 150 -11.39 14.63 22.91
CA ASP A 150 -10.21 15.34 23.43
C ASP A 150 -9.21 14.49 24.20
N LYS A 151 -9.56 13.23 24.48
CA LYS A 151 -8.72 12.28 25.23
C LYS A 151 -8.29 11.09 24.38
N ALA A 152 -8.66 11.06 23.10
CA ALA A 152 -8.27 10.01 22.19
C ALA A 152 -6.74 10.00 22.00
N PRO A 153 -6.06 8.84 22.15
CA PRO A 153 -4.64 8.71 21.81
C PRO A 153 -4.36 9.16 20.38
N SER A 154 -3.25 9.87 20.15
CA SER A 154 -2.84 10.29 18.81
C SER A 154 -2.47 9.09 17.93
N LEU A 155 -2.92 9.07 16.68
CA LEU A 155 -2.46 8.14 15.65
C LEU A 155 -1.32 8.81 14.85
N PRO A 156 -0.16 8.16 14.65
CA PRO A 156 0.18 6.78 15.05
C PRO A 156 0.35 6.60 16.57
N LEU A 157 -0.10 5.45 17.07
CA LEU A 157 0.05 5.11 18.50
C LEU A 157 1.52 5.03 18.88
N ILE A 158 1.85 5.58 20.06
CA ILE A 158 3.19 5.48 20.63
C ILE A 158 3.54 4.01 20.84
N GLY A 159 4.66 3.57 20.27
CA GLY A 159 5.10 2.17 20.34
C GLY A 159 4.46 1.23 19.32
N CYS A 160 3.73 1.73 18.31
CA CYS A 160 3.22 0.88 17.23
C CYS A 160 4.36 0.11 16.54
N THR A 161 4.28 -1.22 16.53
CA THR A 161 5.29 -2.12 15.95
C THR A 161 4.85 -2.75 14.61
N SER A 162 3.75 -2.27 14.02
CA SER A 162 3.26 -2.81 12.76
C SER A 162 4.28 -2.64 11.64
N LYS A 163 4.60 -3.74 10.94
CA LYS A 163 5.51 -3.75 9.78
C LYS A 163 4.98 -2.94 8.59
N LYS A 164 3.68 -2.63 8.58
CA LYS A 164 3.02 -1.80 7.54
C LYS A 164 2.80 -0.35 7.99
N GLY A 165 3.31 0.04 9.17
CA GLY A 165 2.99 1.31 9.80
C GLY A 165 1.64 1.30 10.52
N CYS A 166 1.35 2.34 11.30
CA CYS A 166 0.07 2.46 11.99
C CYS A 166 -1.05 2.67 10.95
N ARG A 167 -2.05 1.79 10.99
CA ARG A 167 -3.22 1.81 10.10
C ARG A 167 -4.54 1.83 10.87
N CYS A 168 -4.47 2.22 12.15
CA CYS A 168 -5.69 2.51 12.90
C CYS A 168 -6.36 3.77 12.32
N THR A 169 -7.64 3.91 12.58
CA THR A 169 -8.44 5.06 12.13
C THR A 169 -9.36 5.52 13.26
N TYR A 170 -9.68 6.82 13.30
CA TYR A 170 -10.74 7.34 14.16
C TYR A 170 -12.09 7.22 13.45
N LEU A 171 -13.04 6.53 14.07
CA LEU A 171 -14.43 6.50 13.66
C LEU A 171 -15.25 7.42 14.58
N PRO A 172 -16.06 8.35 14.06
CA PRO A 172 -16.89 9.21 14.89
C PRO A 172 -18.04 8.37 15.47
N VAL A 173 -18.32 8.55 16.76
CA VAL A 173 -19.51 7.96 17.41
C VAL A 173 -20.58 9.03 17.44
N ILE A 174 -21.73 8.75 16.82
CA ILE A 174 -22.89 9.65 16.74
C ILE A 174 -24.03 8.95 17.49
N ASP A 175 -24.66 9.67 18.42
CA ASP A 175 -25.85 9.24 19.16
C ASP A 175 -27.14 9.73 18.47
#